data_AF-A0A1Y4TL71-F1
#
_entry.id   AF-A0A1Y4TL71-F1
#
_cell.length_a   1.000
_cell.length_b   1.000
_cell.length_c   1.000
_cell.angle_alpha   90.00
_cell.angle_beta   90.00
_cell.angle_gamma   90.00
#
_symmetry.space_group_name_H-M   'P 1'
#
loop_
_entity.id
_entity.type
_entity.pdbx_description
1 polymer ?
#
loop_
_entity_poly.entity_id
_entity_poly.type
_entity_poly.pdbx_seq_one_letter_code
_entity_poly.pdbx_strand_id
1 'polypeptide(L)'
;MRNGYAWAGSNGYAPAYTLPEMEKASSLTLPMGTIFPDWEGEGFYHLSYENEQERILSHYTLSGDTREILMHGSDYAWGPESTSAFTGCAASDGALWLLVESGGGQTLCRYVYDPAKTVENTLTVYSLEESALVRQAIAEWNNLHLETRIEYTVGMTNAEGTGATREDVIRQLNTELLAGTGPDLLILDGLAGDSLIRQGLLTDLTGLADWSAVRENVLAAYTREDGLYAVPMGMRAYIVGGRPDTVDDRLLSLSGIADAMEQSGEANACLAFSSSLYEQIFDLFYPASADAIWRDGQFQPDAYTEFTEQLNRIARAAGAKTIQASTAGEEPEMEGAANAEFYAAGYSAGTLNNFWNGEGRWFAEGWGSAVQATAFSLLQRDEEGSLTGSAPGEVTLYPMPGVEGTGALEPLCAAALPVNGENQTLALDFLQLMLSDTVQSAAGLDALPVTESGLAAALDRVRQTDPFTVTNGENAVLDSLTAVIPDTVLQAAAREAAARLYDGELTPETACQAVKEAAALRLAEQS
;
A
#
# COMPACT_ATOMS: atom_id res chain seq x y z
N MET A 1 10.73 8.05 -24.77
CA MET A 1 10.33 8.99 -25.84
C MET A 1 9.76 8.22 -27.03
N ARG A 2 8.53 8.49 -27.44
CA ARG A 2 7.99 8.03 -28.74
C ARG A 2 7.87 9.24 -29.67
N ASN A 3 8.21 9.06 -30.95
CA ASN A 3 7.91 10.05 -31.98
C ASN A 3 6.41 9.96 -32.32
N GLY A 4 5.64 11.02 -32.07
CA GLY A 4 4.25 11.14 -32.54
C GLY A 4 4.20 11.75 -33.94
N TYR A 5 3.27 11.29 -34.79
CA TYR A 5 3.01 11.87 -36.11
C TYR A 5 1.65 12.58 -36.08
N ALA A 6 1.62 13.86 -36.45
CA ALA A 6 0.38 14.58 -36.72
C ALA A 6 0.12 14.57 -38.24
N TRP A 7 -1.10 14.22 -38.66
CA TRP A 7 -1.49 14.12 -40.07
C TRP A 7 -2.60 15.12 -40.38
N ALA A 8 -2.47 15.89 -41.47
CA ALA A 8 -3.53 16.74 -41.99
C ALA A 8 -4.00 16.23 -43.37
N GLY A 9 -5.30 16.03 -43.56
CA GLY A 9 -5.88 15.58 -44.83
C GLY A 9 -7.04 16.47 -45.28
N SER A 10 -7.03 16.92 -46.53
CA SER A 10 -8.13 17.71 -47.11
C SER A 10 -9.09 16.86 -47.97
N ASN A 11 -10.32 16.70 -47.45
CA ASN A 11 -11.62 16.44 -48.09
C ASN A 11 -11.86 15.29 -49.09
N GLY A 12 -12.89 14.48 -48.76
CA GLY A 12 -14.17 14.47 -49.51
C GLY A 12 -14.44 13.29 -50.45
N TYR A 13 -15.31 12.37 -50.00
CA TYR A 13 -15.94 11.24 -50.71
C TYR A 13 -15.12 9.93 -50.90
N ALA A 14 -15.67 8.85 -50.33
CA ALA A 14 -15.25 7.44 -50.39
C ALA A 14 -15.28 6.83 -51.82
N PRO A 15 -14.69 5.64 -52.14
CA PRO A 15 -14.23 4.56 -51.25
C PRO A 15 -12.84 3.94 -51.54
N ALA A 16 -12.25 3.40 -50.46
CA ALA A 16 -11.33 2.25 -50.37
C ALA A 16 -10.02 2.22 -51.21
N TYR A 17 -8.92 2.29 -50.47
CA TYR A 17 -7.54 1.86 -50.79
C TYR A 17 -6.69 2.71 -51.74
N THR A 18 -6.26 3.85 -51.22
CA THR A 18 -4.84 4.19 -51.05
C THR A 18 -4.78 5.21 -49.91
N LEU A 19 -4.01 4.93 -48.84
CA LEU A 19 -3.63 6.01 -47.93
C LEU A 19 -2.92 7.06 -48.82
N PRO A 20 -3.25 8.36 -48.72
CA PRO A 20 -2.52 9.40 -49.45
C PRO A 20 -1.01 9.26 -49.19
N GLU A 21 -0.16 9.70 -50.12
CA GLU A 21 1.23 10.00 -49.79
C GLU A 21 1.20 11.07 -48.70
N MET A 22 1.32 10.63 -47.45
CA MET A 22 1.27 11.50 -46.30
C MET A 22 2.67 12.08 -46.09
N GLU A 23 2.84 13.38 -46.31
CA GLU A 23 4.08 14.07 -45.96
C GLU A 23 4.14 14.30 -44.44
N LYS A 24 5.32 14.09 -43.86
CA LYS A 24 5.57 14.42 -42.45
C LYS A 24 5.51 15.94 -42.27
N ALA A 25 4.43 16.44 -41.68
CA ALA A 25 4.23 17.88 -41.48
C ALA A 25 5.18 18.48 -40.44
N SER A 26 5.47 17.75 -39.35
CA SER A 26 6.37 18.17 -38.28
C SER A 26 6.86 16.97 -37.44
N SER A 27 7.76 17.19 -36.48
CA SER A 27 8.07 16.22 -35.42
C SER A 27 7.99 16.88 -34.06
N LEU A 28 7.19 16.28 -33.18
CA LEU A 28 7.07 16.67 -31.78
C LEU A 28 7.61 15.55 -30.90
N THR A 29 8.38 15.92 -29.88
CA THR A 29 8.80 14.99 -28.83
C THR A 29 7.81 15.10 -27.69
N LEU A 30 7.19 13.98 -27.33
CA LEU A 30 6.23 13.91 -26.24
C LEU A 30 6.76 13.03 -25.11
N PRO A 31 6.36 13.30 -23.85
CA PRO A 31 6.47 12.36 -22.75
C PRO A 31 5.91 10.98 -23.12
N MET A 32 6.26 9.94 -22.35
CA MET A 32 5.60 8.66 -22.55
C MET A 32 4.11 8.78 -22.22
N GLY A 33 3.29 8.22 -23.11
CA GLY A 33 1.86 8.37 -23.04
C GLY A 33 1.13 7.75 -24.21
N THR A 34 -0.19 7.85 -24.17
CA THR A 34 -1.13 7.36 -25.18
C THR A 34 -1.69 8.53 -25.97
N ILE A 35 -1.66 8.44 -27.30
CA ILE A 35 -2.20 9.47 -28.20
C ILE A 35 -3.49 8.97 -28.82
N PHE A 36 -4.50 9.83 -28.90
CA PHE A 36 -5.74 9.54 -29.61
C PHE A 36 -6.19 10.73 -30.48
N PRO A 37 -6.82 10.45 -31.63
CA PRO A 37 -7.14 11.48 -32.61
C PRO A 37 -8.26 12.41 -32.12
N ASP A 38 -8.16 13.68 -32.50
CA ASP A 38 -9.29 14.59 -32.46
C ASP A 38 -10.18 14.35 -33.69
N TRP A 39 -11.49 14.21 -33.49
CA TRP A 39 -12.42 13.87 -34.56
C TRP A 39 -12.59 15.04 -35.55
N GLU A 40 -12.41 16.28 -35.09
CA GLU A 40 -12.45 17.49 -35.94
C GLU A 40 -11.21 17.58 -36.84
N GLY A 41 -10.17 16.79 -36.54
CA GLY A 41 -8.92 16.78 -37.30
C GLY A 41 -8.08 18.03 -37.10
N GLU A 42 -8.33 18.84 -36.08
CA GLU A 42 -7.57 20.06 -35.77
C GLU A 42 -6.41 19.80 -34.77
N GLY A 43 -6.34 18.59 -34.21
CA GLY A 43 -5.34 18.21 -33.21
C GLY A 43 -5.30 16.73 -32.84
N PHE A 44 -4.69 16.46 -31.70
CA PHE A 44 -4.71 15.16 -31.05
C PHE A 44 -4.70 15.34 -29.53
N TYR A 45 -5.25 14.35 -28.84
CA TYR A 45 -5.19 14.28 -27.39
C TYR A 45 -4.03 13.38 -26.97
N HIS A 46 -3.42 13.71 -25.85
CA HIS A 46 -2.29 13.00 -25.27
C HIS A 46 -2.52 12.79 -23.79
N LEU A 47 -2.66 11.52 -23.41
CA LEU A 47 -2.66 11.08 -22.02
C LEU A 47 -1.21 10.73 -21.64
N SER A 48 -0.60 11.54 -20.77
CA SER A 48 0.80 11.40 -20.38
C SER A 48 0.97 11.31 -18.87
N TYR A 49 2.13 10.81 -18.46
CA TYR A 49 2.63 11.00 -17.09
C TYR A 49 3.50 12.26 -17.05
N GLU A 50 3.15 13.19 -16.18
CA GLU A 50 4.01 14.32 -15.81
C GLU A 50 4.64 14.08 -14.45
N ASN A 51 5.92 14.43 -14.34
CA ASN A 51 6.72 14.27 -13.12
C ASN A 51 6.65 12.85 -12.53
N GLU A 52 6.47 11.84 -13.40
CA GLU A 52 6.39 10.40 -13.08
C GLU A 52 5.25 9.98 -12.14
N GLN A 53 4.35 10.90 -11.75
CA GLN A 53 3.30 10.63 -10.77
C GLN A 53 1.91 11.08 -11.23
N GLU A 54 1.80 12.20 -11.94
CA GLU A 54 0.50 12.74 -12.33
C GLU A 54 0.13 12.36 -13.76
N ARG A 55 -1.01 11.68 -13.92
CA ARG A 55 -1.58 11.46 -15.25
C ARG A 55 -2.30 12.71 -15.71
N ILE A 56 -1.97 13.22 -16.88
CA ILE A 56 -2.58 14.43 -17.44
C ILE A 56 -3.12 14.13 -18.82
N LEU A 57 -4.32 14.61 -19.09
CA LEU A 57 -4.85 14.66 -20.43
C LEU A 57 -4.67 16.07 -21.01
N SER A 58 -3.95 16.15 -22.12
CA SER A 58 -3.75 17.38 -22.86
C SER A 58 -4.26 17.27 -24.30
N HIS A 59 -4.70 18.40 -24.86
CA HIS A 59 -4.95 18.54 -26.29
C HIS A 59 -3.81 19.32 -26.93
N TYR A 60 -3.37 18.85 -28.10
CA TYR A 60 -2.35 19.48 -28.92
C TYR A 60 -2.94 19.82 -30.29
N THR A 61 -2.62 21.01 -30.81
CA THR A 61 -2.91 21.33 -32.20
C THR A 61 -2.08 20.46 -33.15
N LEU A 62 -2.54 20.27 -34.39
CA LEU A 62 -1.80 19.50 -35.41
C LEU A 62 -0.37 20.00 -35.66
N SER A 63 -0.09 21.28 -35.45
CA SER A 63 1.27 21.82 -35.57
C SER A 63 2.18 21.40 -34.41
N GLY A 64 1.59 21.03 -33.27
CA GLY A 64 2.28 20.64 -32.04
C GLY A 64 2.74 21.83 -31.19
N ASP A 65 2.45 23.06 -31.60
CA ASP A 65 2.97 24.28 -30.97
C ASP A 65 2.12 24.77 -29.80
N THR A 66 0.87 24.32 -29.69
CA THR A 66 -0.04 24.69 -28.61
C THR A 66 -0.47 23.43 -27.88
N ARG A 67 -0.32 23.46 -26.56
CA ARG A 67 -0.79 22.44 -25.63
C ARG A 67 -1.76 23.08 -24.66
N GLU A 68 -2.91 22.47 -24.50
CA GLU A 68 -3.87 22.78 -23.45
C GLU A 68 -4.00 21.57 -22.52
N ILE A 69 -3.90 21.79 -21.20
CA ILE A 69 -4.23 20.77 -20.21
C ILE A 69 -5.74 20.81 -20.02
N LEU A 70 -6.40 19.70 -20.33
CA LEU A 70 -7.86 19.59 -20.23
C LEU A 70 -8.29 18.98 -18.90
N MET A 71 -7.53 18.00 -18.41
CA MET A 71 -7.91 17.23 -17.23
C MET A 71 -6.65 16.79 -16.47
N HIS A 72 -6.62 17.07 -15.18
CA HIS A 72 -5.69 16.48 -14.23
C HIS A 72 -6.27 15.15 -13.76
N GLY A 73 -5.55 14.05 -13.92
CA GLY A 73 -6.05 12.72 -13.58
C GLY A 73 -6.48 12.61 -12.13
N SER A 74 -5.78 13.30 -11.23
CA SER A 74 -6.11 13.42 -9.80
C SER A 74 -7.57 13.84 -9.52
N ASP A 75 -8.21 14.55 -10.45
CA ASP A 75 -9.59 15.00 -10.32
C ASP A 75 -10.62 13.95 -10.82
N TYR A 76 -10.20 12.83 -11.41
CA TYR A 76 -11.09 11.90 -12.10
C TYR A 76 -10.77 10.42 -11.83
N ALA A 77 -11.77 9.56 -12.03
CA ALA A 77 -11.67 8.11 -11.79
C ALA A 77 -10.62 7.35 -12.62
N TRP A 78 -10.02 7.97 -13.65
CA TRP A 78 -8.94 7.37 -14.46
C TRP A 78 -7.53 7.79 -14.02
N GLY A 79 -7.44 8.73 -13.08
CA GLY A 79 -6.19 9.20 -12.52
C GLY A 79 -5.43 8.21 -11.66
N PRO A 80 -6.08 7.47 -10.74
CA PRO A 80 -5.39 6.58 -9.83
C PRO A 80 -4.53 5.53 -10.57
N GLU A 81 -3.37 5.19 -10.02
CA GLU A 81 -2.46 4.20 -10.61
C GLU A 81 -3.06 2.80 -10.75
N SER A 82 -3.99 2.46 -9.85
CA SER A 82 -4.77 1.22 -9.89
C SER A 82 -5.68 1.09 -11.11
N THR A 83 -5.81 2.15 -11.92
CA THR A 83 -6.58 2.16 -13.15
C THR A 83 -5.69 2.22 -14.38
N SER A 84 -6.19 1.81 -15.55
CA SER A 84 -5.51 1.96 -16.84
C SER A 84 -6.44 2.61 -17.85
N ALA A 85 -6.10 3.81 -18.31
CA ALA A 85 -6.80 4.45 -19.43
C ALA A 85 -6.11 4.08 -20.76
N PHE A 86 -6.75 3.20 -21.53
CA PHE A 86 -6.13 2.58 -22.71
C PHE A 86 -6.25 3.41 -23.97
N THR A 87 -7.38 4.07 -24.13
CA THR A 87 -7.73 4.78 -25.36
C THR A 87 -8.87 5.75 -25.09
N GLY A 88 -9.08 6.68 -26.02
CA GLY A 88 -10.18 7.63 -25.96
C GLY A 88 -10.51 8.20 -27.32
N CYS A 89 -11.59 8.96 -27.38
CA CYS A 89 -11.94 9.77 -28.54
C CYS A 89 -12.77 10.97 -28.11
N ALA A 90 -12.66 12.08 -28.85
CA ALA A 90 -13.63 13.15 -28.75
C ALA A 90 -14.84 12.81 -29.64
N ALA A 91 -16.04 13.03 -29.10
CA ALA A 91 -17.29 12.94 -29.82
C ALA A 91 -17.64 14.28 -30.47
N SER A 92 -18.57 14.24 -31.42
CA SER A 92 -18.93 15.42 -32.21
C SER A 92 -19.61 16.56 -31.45
N ASP A 93 -20.00 16.29 -30.21
CA ASP A 93 -20.56 17.26 -29.27
C ASP A 93 -19.49 17.86 -28.35
N GLY A 94 -18.20 17.57 -28.58
CA GLY A 94 -17.09 17.99 -27.74
C GLY A 94 -16.91 17.15 -26.47
N ALA A 95 -17.73 16.11 -26.27
CA ALA A 95 -17.53 15.19 -25.14
C ALA A 95 -16.30 14.31 -25.37
N LEU A 96 -15.53 14.06 -24.33
CA LEU A 96 -14.44 13.12 -24.37
C LEU A 96 -14.88 11.76 -23.84
N TRP A 97 -14.58 10.69 -24.58
CA TRP A 97 -14.76 9.33 -24.13
C TRP A 97 -13.42 8.70 -23.80
N LEU A 98 -13.30 8.04 -22.65
CA LEU A 98 -12.12 7.28 -22.23
C LEU A 98 -12.53 5.85 -21.87
N LEU A 99 -11.78 4.86 -22.37
CA LEU A 99 -11.88 3.48 -21.90
C LEU A 99 -10.93 3.30 -20.72
N VAL A 100 -11.50 3.11 -19.54
CA VAL A 100 -10.80 2.99 -18.26
C VAL A 100 -10.97 1.57 -17.74
N GLU A 101 -9.87 0.89 -17.45
CA GLU A 101 -9.87 -0.38 -16.74
C GLU A 101 -9.55 -0.15 -15.28
N SER A 102 -10.31 -0.81 -14.41
CA SER A 102 -10.09 -0.83 -12.98
C SER A 102 -10.58 -2.17 -12.44
N GLY A 103 -9.83 -2.80 -11.54
CA GLY A 103 -10.23 -4.04 -10.89
C GLY A 103 -10.55 -5.21 -11.84
N GLY A 104 -9.90 -5.26 -13.02
CA GLY A 104 -10.14 -6.29 -14.05
C GLY A 104 -11.40 -6.09 -14.91
N GLY A 105 -12.11 -4.98 -14.75
CA GLY A 105 -13.26 -4.59 -15.57
C GLY A 105 -12.98 -3.33 -16.40
N GLN A 106 -13.59 -3.23 -17.58
CA GLN A 106 -13.46 -2.08 -18.48
C GLN A 106 -14.74 -1.24 -18.48
N THR A 107 -14.60 0.06 -18.22
CA THR A 107 -15.67 1.05 -18.21
C THR A 107 -15.41 2.12 -19.27
N LEU A 108 -16.44 2.45 -20.04
CA LEU A 108 -16.38 3.55 -21.00
C LEU A 108 -16.95 4.82 -20.34
N CYS A 109 -16.08 5.76 -20.01
CA CYS A 109 -16.43 7.02 -19.33
C CYS A 109 -16.62 8.15 -20.34
N ARG A 110 -17.64 9.00 -20.14
CA ARG A 110 -17.91 10.20 -20.95
C ARG A 110 -17.75 11.47 -20.12
N TYR A 111 -16.83 12.33 -20.50
CA TYR A 111 -16.56 13.63 -19.89
C TYR A 111 -17.11 14.75 -20.75
N VAL A 112 -17.83 15.69 -20.13
CA VAL A 112 -18.42 16.86 -20.79
C VAL A 112 -18.07 18.07 -19.97
N TYR A 113 -17.46 19.08 -20.60
CA TYR A 113 -17.22 20.36 -19.94
C TYR A 113 -18.56 21.06 -19.68
N ASP A 114 -18.80 21.40 -18.42
CA ASP A 114 -19.99 22.14 -17.99
C ASP A 114 -19.57 23.50 -17.43
N PRO A 115 -19.70 24.60 -18.20
CA PRO A 115 -19.28 25.93 -17.76
C PRO A 115 -20.14 26.49 -16.61
N ALA A 116 -21.27 25.86 -16.28
CA ALA A 116 -22.10 26.26 -15.15
C ALA A 116 -21.67 25.61 -13.82
N LYS A 117 -20.82 24.58 -13.87
CA LYS A 117 -20.24 23.98 -12.67
C LYS A 117 -18.99 24.74 -12.25
N THR A 118 -19.09 25.42 -11.12
CA THR A 118 -17.97 26.08 -10.46
C THR A 118 -17.65 25.34 -9.17
N VAL A 119 -16.37 25.12 -8.88
CA VAL A 119 -15.92 24.65 -7.57
C VAL A 119 -16.28 25.73 -6.55
N GLU A 120 -17.13 25.39 -5.59
CA GLU A 120 -17.59 26.29 -4.53
C GLU A 120 -16.68 26.17 -3.29
N ASN A 121 -16.19 24.97 -3.00
CA ASN A 121 -15.34 24.69 -1.84
C ASN A 121 -14.12 23.83 -2.24
N THR A 122 -13.04 23.97 -1.50
CA THR A 122 -11.85 23.12 -1.63
C THR A 122 -11.58 22.44 -0.30
N LEU A 123 -11.51 21.12 -0.28
CA LEU A 123 -11.04 20.31 0.85
C LEU A 123 -9.57 19.97 0.64
N THR A 124 -8.72 20.32 1.59
CA THR A 124 -7.28 20.01 1.52
C THR A 124 -6.95 18.74 2.30
N VAL A 125 -6.34 17.77 1.61
CA VAL A 125 -5.93 16.49 2.17
C VAL A 125 -4.42 16.37 2.08
N TYR A 126 -3.77 15.93 3.15
CA TYR A 126 -2.33 15.68 3.16
C TYR A 126 -2.00 14.26 3.59
N SER A 127 -1.02 13.66 2.94
CA SER A 127 -0.31 12.48 3.43
C SER A 127 1.19 12.64 3.21
N LEU A 128 1.99 11.91 3.97
CA LEU A 128 3.43 11.91 3.78
C LEU A 128 3.82 11.10 2.55
N GLU A 129 3.13 9.99 2.27
CA GLU A 129 3.36 9.09 1.14
C GLU A 129 2.08 8.96 0.30
N GLU A 130 2.22 8.56 -0.96
CA GLU A 130 1.07 8.39 -1.86
C GLU A 130 0.14 7.26 -1.37
N SER A 131 -1.17 7.50 -1.39
CA SER A 131 -2.17 6.53 -0.92
C SER A 131 -3.20 6.22 -2.00
N ALA A 132 -3.16 4.98 -2.52
CA ALA A 132 -4.15 4.47 -3.46
C ALA A 132 -5.58 4.48 -2.88
N LEU A 133 -5.73 4.27 -1.56
CA LEU A 133 -7.02 4.35 -0.88
C LEU A 133 -7.58 5.77 -0.88
N VAL A 134 -6.75 6.78 -0.58
CA VAL A 134 -7.15 8.19 -0.65
C VAL A 134 -7.52 8.57 -2.08
N ARG A 135 -6.73 8.17 -3.08
CA ARG A 135 -7.05 8.40 -4.50
C ARG A 135 -8.38 7.78 -4.91
N GLN A 136 -8.66 6.57 -4.45
CA GLN A 136 -9.94 5.89 -4.70
C GLN A 136 -11.11 6.65 -4.04
N ALA A 137 -10.93 7.14 -2.82
CA ALA A 137 -11.93 7.94 -2.14
C ALA A 137 -12.18 9.29 -2.83
N ILE A 138 -11.13 9.96 -3.33
CA ILE A 138 -11.24 11.20 -4.11
C ILE A 138 -12.04 10.97 -5.40
N ALA A 139 -11.75 9.88 -6.11
CA ALA A 139 -12.49 9.53 -7.32
C ALA A 139 -13.98 9.33 -7.03
N GLU A 140 -14.32 8.67 -5.92
CA GLU A 140 -15.72 8.51 -5.50
C GLU A 140 -16.35 9.83 -5.04
N TRP A 141 -15.61 10.66 -4.30
CA TRP A 141 -16.08 11.96 -3.85
C TRP A 141 -16.44 12.86 -5.02
N ASN A 142 -15.57 12.97 -6.02
CA ASN A 142 -15.80 13.81 -7.19
C ASN A 142 -17.00 13.34 -8.03
N ASN A 143 -17.37 12.05 -7.97
CA ASN A 143 -18.60 11.55 -8.59
C ASN A 143 -19.87 12.04 -7.87
N LEU A 144 -19.79 12.24 -6.55
CA LEU A 144 -20.93 12.60 -5.69
C LEU A 144 -21.04 14.11 -5.44
N HIS A 145 -19.91 14.82 -5.41
CA HIS A 145 -19.77 16.21 -4.97
C HIS A 145 -19.04 17.07 -6.00
N LEU A 146 -19.74 17.39 -7.09
CA LEU A 146 -19.18 18.14 -8.22
C LEU A 146 -18.90 19.62 -7.89
N GLU A 147 -19.43 20.10 -6.77
CA GLU A 147 -19.26 21.45 -6.22
C GLU A 147 -18.02 21.58 -5.32
N THR A 148 -17.40 20.48 -4.90
CA THR A 148 -16.26 20.49 -3.97
C THR A 148 -15.04 19.84 -4.61
N ARG A 149 -13.92 20.56 -4.64
CA ARG A 149 -12.64 20.02 -5.10
C ARG A 149 -11.87 19.42 -3.93
N ILE A 150 -11.24 18.26 -4.12
CA ILE A 150 -10.23 17.77 -3.19
C ILE A 150 -8.84 18.08 -3.72
N GLU A 151 -8.06 18.82 -2.93
CA GLU A 151 -6.64 19.07 -3.19
C GLU A 151 -5.81 18.13 -2.31
N TYR A 152 -5.26 17.09 -2.92
CA TYR A 152 -4.46 16.08 -2.23
C TYR A 152 -2.96 16.34 -2.43
N THR A 153 -2.27 16.63 -1.33
CA THR A 153 -0.83 16.88 -1.28
C THR A 153 -0.11 15.67 -0.69
N VAL A 154 0.89 15.17 -1.43
CA VAL A 154 1.82 14.13 -0.96
C VAL A 154 3.13 14.80 -0.58
N GLY A 155 3.55 14.65 0.67
CA GLY A 155 4.75 15.30 1.21
C GLY A 155 6.05 14.79 0.59
N MET A 156 6.20 13.47 0.52
CA MET A 156 7.34 12.80 -0.10
C MET A 156 7.01 12.49 -1.55
N THR A 157 7.30 13.43 -2.44
CA THR A 157 7.24 13.17 -3.89
C THR A 157 8.49 12.39 -4.29
N ASN A 158 8.35 11.29 -5.04
CA ASN A 158 9.49 10.55 -5.61
C ASN A 158 10.23 11.34 -6.70
N ALA A 159 9.80 12.57 -6.99
CA ALA A 159 10.43 13.47 -7.94
C ALA A 159 11.85 13.85 -7.47
N GLU A 160 12.86 13.36 -8.20
CA GLU A 160 14.24 13.82 -8.11
C GLU A 160 14.27 15.35 -8.19
N GLY A 161 14.60 16.04 -7.08
CA GLY A 161 14.88 17.49 -7.13
C GLY A 161 14.39 18.31 -5.95
N THR A 162 13.54 17.79 -5.06
CA THR A 162 13.29 18.44 -3.77
C THR A 162 14.42 18.01 -2.84
N GLY A 163 15.44 18.84 -2.62
CA GLY A 163 16.54 18.51 -1.69
C GLY A 163 16.11 18.39 -0.21
N ALA A 164 14.81 18.23 0.06
CA ALA A 164 14.22 18.18 1.39
C ALA A 164 14.22 16.74 1.92
N THR A 165 14.67 16.57 3.16
CA THR A 165 14.59 15.26 3.81
C THR A 165 13.18 14.99 4.35
N ARG A 166 12.88 13.73 4.70
CA ARG A 166 11.61 13.36 5.35
C ARG A 166 11.36 14.20 6.60
N GLU A 167 12.40 14.45 7.38
CA GLU A 167 12.32 15.28 8.60
C GLU A 167 12.04 16.74 8.28
N ASP A 168 12.54 17.27 7.15
CA ASP A 168 12.26 18.64 6.71
C ASP A 168 10.78 18.81 6.35
N VAL A 169 10.23 17.85 5.60
CA VAL A 169 8.81 17.81 5.21
C VAL A 169 7.92 17.72 6.44
N ILE A 170 8.21 16.80 7.37
CA ILE A 170 7.44 16.64 8.62
C ILE A 170 7.53 17.91 9.48
N ARG A 171 8.71 18.55 9.57
CA ARG A 171 8.89 19.78 10.36
C ARG A 171 8.11 20.95 9.78
N GLN A 172 8.09 21.07 8.45
CA GLN A 172 7.30 22.09 7.77
C GLN A 172 5.81 21.88 8.07
N LEU A 173 5.28 20.66 7.88
CA LEU A 173 3.89 20.34 8.18
C LEU A 173 3.54 20.66 9.64
N ASN A 174 4.36 20.25 10.61
CA ASN A 174 4.12 20.55 12.02
C ASN A 174 4.06 22.06 12.29
N THR A 175 4.88 22.86 11.58
CA THR A 175 4.86 24.32 11.68
C THR A 175 3.54 24.89 11.15
N GLU A 176 3.04 24.36 10.04
CA GLU A 176 1.75 24.77 9.45
C GLU A 176 0.57 24.38 10.35
N LEU A 177 0.57 23.18 10.92
CA LEU A 177 -0.43 22.72 11.89
C LEU A 177 -0.46 23.64 13.13
N LEU A 178 0.70 23.98 13.69
CA LEU A 178 0.83 24.91 14.83
C LEU A 178 0.39 26.34 14.47
N ALA A 179 0.63 26.77 13.23
CA ALA A 179 0.21 28.08 12.74
C ALA A 179 -1.29 28.15 12.40
N GLY A 180 -1.98 27.01 12.36
CA GLY A 180 -3.39 26.92 11.96
C GLY A 180 -3.60 27.08 10.45
N THR A 181 -2.56 26.83 9.64
CA THR A 181 -2.62 26.86 8.17
C THR A 181 -2.37 25.50 7.56
N GLY A 182 -2.49 24.44 8.36
CA GLY A 182 -2.38 23.06 7.91
C GLY A 182 -3.60 22.59 7.12
N PRO A 183 -3.57 21.35 6.61
CA PRO A 183 -4.65 20.79 5.80
C PRO A 183 -5.93 20.58 6.62
N ASP A 184 -7.05 20.38 5.93
CA ASP A 184 -8.33 20.02 6.54
C ASP A 184 -8.35 18.58 7.05
N LEU A 185 -7.60 17.69 6.38
CA LEU A 185 -7.49 16.27 6.71
C LEU A 185 -6.06 15.78 6.57
N LEU A 186 -5.62 14.95 7.51
CA LEU A 186 -4.27 14.41 7.59
C LEU A 186 -4.30 12.88 7.61
N ILE A 187 -3.47 12.25 6.79
CA ILE A 187 -3.16 10.82 6.92
C ILE A 187 -1.88 10.66 7.76
N LEU A 188 -1.92 9.80 8.77
CA LEU A 188 -0.83 9.58 9.73
C LEU A 188 0.13 8.48 9.27
N ASP A 189 0.57 8.53 8.02
CA ASP A 189 1.45 7.55 7.35
C ASP A 189 2.93 7.83 7.61
N GLY A 190 3.37 7.53 8.84
CA GLY A 190 4.72 7.83 9.31
C GLY A 190 4.88 9.22 9.91
N LEU A 191 3.76 9.95 10.06
CA LEU A 191 3.68 11.09 10.97
C LEU A 191 3.59 10.60 12.42
N ALA A 192 4.17 11.36 13.34
CA ALA A 192 4.16 11.02 14.77
C ALA A 192 2.78 11.30 15.39
N GLY A 193 1.78 10.47 15.08
CA GLY A 193 0.38 10.64 15.52
C GLY A 193 0.26 10.86 17.03
N ASP A 194 0.94 10.05 17.84
CA ASP A 194 1.04 10.22 19.29
C ASP A 194 1.52 11.60 19.74
N SER A 195 2.50 12.16 19.02
CA SER A 195 3.02 13.50 19.31
C SER A 195 1.98 14.56 18.98
N LEU A 196 1.29 14.44 17.84
CA LEU A 196 0.22 15.36 17.43
C LEU A 196 -0.95 15.35 18.42
N ILE A 197 -1.34 14.15 18.90
CA ILE A 197 -2.37 13.98 19.94
C ILE A 197 -1.93 14.67 21.24
N ARG A 198 -0.73 14.37 21.75
CA ARG A 198 -0.22 14.99 22.99
C ARG A 198 -0.08 16.51 22.91
N GLN A 199 0.24 17.04 21.73
CA GLN A 199 0.33 18.48 21.49
C GLN A 199 -1.05 19.14 21.32
N GLY A 200 -2.14 18.36 21.28
CA GLY A 200 -3.51 18.87 21.10
C GLY A 200 -3.76 19.41 19.68
N LEU A 201 -3.09 18.86 18.68
CA LEU A 201 -3.20 19.31 17.28
C LEU A 201 -4.28 18.57 16.49
N LEU A 202 -4.82 17.47 17.02
CA LEU A 202 -5.88 16.68 16.39
C LEU A 202 -7.21 16.84 17.13
N THR A 203 -8.29 16.84 16.36
CA THR A 203 -9.67 16.97 16.84
C THR A 203 -10.14 15.63 17.43
N ASP A 204 -10.87 15.67 18.56
CA ASP A 204 -11.58 14.49 19.08
C ASP A 204 -12.79 14.15 18.18
N LEU A 205 -12.76 12.95 17.62
CA LEU A 205 -13.73 12.41 16.67
C LEU A 205 -14.87 11.64 17.36
N THR A 206 -14.77 11.33 18.65
CA THR A 206 -15.66 10.38 19.36
C THR A 206 -17.14 10.66 19.15
N GLY A 207 -17.54 11.94 19.15
CA GLY A 207 -18.93 12.37 19.02
C GLY A 207 -19.29 12.98 17.67
N LEU A 208 -18.38 12.95 16.69
CA LEU A 208 -18.59 13.62 15.40
C LEU A 208 -19.33 12.73 14.40
N ALA A 209 -19.16 11.41 14.46
CA ALA A 209 -19.87 10.47 13.62
C ALA A 209 -20.01 9.10 14.30
N ASP A 210 -20.68 8.17 13.62
CA ASP A 210 -20.70 6.77 14.02
C ASP A 210 -19.49 6.03 13.44
N TRP A 211 -18.66 5.48 14.33
CA TRP A 211 -17.46 4.73 13.98
C TRP A 211 -17.63 3.22 14.14
N SER A 212 -18.82 2.73 14.48
CA SER A 212 -19.05 1.32 14.80
C SER A 212 -18.82 0.36 13.63
N ALA A 213 -18.73 0.88 12.40
CA ALA A 213 -18.38 0.10 11.22
C ALA A 213 -16.91 -0.34 11.21
N VAL A 214 -16.04 0.38 11.92
CA VAL A 214 -14.61 0.06 12.05
C VAL A 214 -14.42 -0.89 13.23
N ARG A 215 -13.60 -1.94 13.03
CA ARG A 215 -13.30 -2.89 14.12
C ARG A 215 -12.73 -2.19 15.35
N GLU A 216 -13.18 -2.62 16.53
CA GLU A 216 -12.81 -2.01 17.81
C GLU A 216 -11.30 -2.08 18.07
N ASN A 217 -10.66 -3.22 17.79
CA ASN A 217 -9.22 -3.40 17.95
C ASN A 217 -8.39 -2.50 17.02
N VAL A 218 -8.92 -2.13 15.86
CA VAL A 218 -8.30 -1.19 14.91
C VAL A 218 -8.45 0.25 15.41
N LEU A 219 -9.65 0.65 15.86
CA LEU A 219 -9.89 1.97 16.46
C LEU A 219 -9.06 2.20 17.73
N ALA A 220 -8.81 1.15 18.51
CA ALA A 220 -8.06 1.22 19.76
C ALA A 220 -6.67 1.86 19.58
N ALA A 221 -6.04 1.72 18.41
CA ALA A 221 -4.73 2.31 18.10
C ALA A 221 -4.68 3.83 18.31
N TYR A 222 -5.80 4.53 18.04
CA TYR A 222 -5.92 5.99 18.13
C TYR A 222 -6.95 6.45 19.17
N THR A 223 -7.45 5.51 19.99
CA THR A 223 -8.29 5.80 21.14
C THR A 223 -7.40 6.11 22.34
N ARG A 224 -7.69 7.19 23.05
CA ARG A 224 -7.07 7.57 24.32
C ARG A 224 -8.15 7.66 25.40
N GLU A 225 -7.75 7.91 26.64
CA GLU A 225 -8.71 8.03 27.75
C GLU A 225 -9.74 9.16 27.53
N ASP A 226 -9.37 10.19 26.76
CA ASP A 226 -10.14 11.41 26.55
C ASP A 226 -10.82 11.53 25.17
N GLY A 227 -10.51 10.65 24.22
CA GLY A 227 -11.17 10.67 22.90
C GLY A 227 -10.53 9.79 21.84
N LEU A 228 -11.08 9.88 20.63
CA LEU A 228 -10.62 9.21 19.42
C LEU A 228 -10.02 10.26 18.49
N TYR A 229 -8.76 10.12 18.07
CA TYR A 229 -8.05 11.20 17.36
C TYR A 229 -7.69 10.90 15.91
N ALA A 230 -7.85 9.65 15.48
CA ALA A 230 -7.74 9.27 14.08
C ALA A 230 -8.55 7.99 13.83
N VAL A 231 -8.94 7.78 12.58
CA VAL A 231 -9.68 6.59 12.15
C VAL A 231 -8.89 5.88 11.06
N PRO A 232 -8.38 4.67 11.32
CA PRO A 232 -7.77 3.84 10.28
C PRO A 232 -8.77 3.51 9.17
N MET A 233 -8.35 3.71 7.93
CA MET A 233 -9.18 3.43 6.74
C MET A 233 -8.79 2.11 6.08
N GLY A 234 -7.63 1.55 6.47
CA GLY A 234 -7.13 0.25 6.07
C GLY A 234 -6.41 -0.44 7.22
N MET A 235 -6.07 -1.71 7.05
CA MET A 235 -5.21 -2.43 7.99
C MET A 235 -4.32 -3.44 7.27
N ARG A 236 -3.28 -3.90 7.95
CA ARG A 236 -2.47 -5.07 7.59
C ARG A 236 -2.49 -6.04 8.77
N ALA A 237 -2.80 -7.30 8.51
CA ALA A 237 -2.84 -8.33 9.55
C ALA A 237 -1.63 -9.25 9.44
N TYR A 238 -0.94 -9.52 10.54
CA TYR A 238 0.17 -10.48 10.57
C TYR A 238 -0.36 -11.84 11.00
N ILE A 239 -0.39 -12.78 10.06
CA ILE A 239 -1.02 -14.08 10.24
C ILE A 239 -0.07 -15.22 9.88
N VAL A 240 -0.31 -16.36 10.50
CA VAL A 240 0.24 -17.64 10.08
C VAL A 240 -0.89 -18.60 9.77
N GLY A 241 -0.65 -19.60 8.95
CA GLY A 241 -1.69 -20.55 8.61
C GLY A 241 -1.19 -21.75 7.85
N GLY A 242 -2.12 -22.64 7.56
CA GLY A 242 -1.87 -23.83 6.78
C GLY A 242 -3.15 -24.63 6.57
N ARG A 243 -2.99 -25.83 6.03
CA ARG A 243 -4.13 -26.73 5.84
C ARG A 243 -4.59 -27.27 7.19
N PRO A 244 -5.91 -27.43 7.42
CA PRO A 244 -6.43 -27.97 8.67
C PRO A 244 -5.81 -29.30 9.11
N ASP A 245 -5.43 -30.15 8.17
CA ASP A 245 -4.81 -31.46 8.43
C ASP A 245 -3.29 -31.40 8.65
N THR A 246 -2.65 -30.26 8.37
CA THR A 246 -1.21 -30.06 8.52
C THR A 246 -0.81 -29.11 9.65
N VAL A 247 -1.70 -28.23 10.11
CA VAL A 247 -1.45 -27.32 11.23
C VAL A 247 -1.39 -28.07 12.56
N ASP A 248 -0.43 -27.69 13.40
CA ASP A 248 -0.28 -28.19 14.77
C ASP A 248 0.21 -27.08 15.72
N ASP A 249 0.20 -27.34 17.03
CA ASP A 249 0.44 -26.35 18.08
C ASP A 249 1.80 -25.64 17.98
N ARG A 250 2.78 -26.21 17.25
CA ARG A 250 4.09 -25.57 17.07
C ARG A 250 3.98 -24.27 16.27
N LEU A 251 2.98 -24.14 15.39
CA LEU A 251 2.71 -22.91 14.64
C LEU A 251 2.30 -21.73 15.54
N LEU A 252 1.91 -22.00 16.79
CA LEU A 252 1.38 -21.00 17.72
C LEU A 252 2.47 -20.31 18.58
N SER A 253 3.75 -20.60 18.34
CA SER A 253 4.86 -19.97 19.07
C SER A 253 6.11 -19.83 18.19
N LEU A 254 6.92 -18.78 18.42
CA LEU A 254 8.19 -18.60 17.70
C LEU A 254 9.13 -19.80 17.87
N SER A 255 9.26 -20.31 19.10
CA SER A 255 10.09 -21.49 19.37
C SER A 255 9.55 -22.76 18.71
N GLY A 256 8.23 -22.92 18.65
CA GLY A 256 7.61 -24.05 17.97
C GLY A 256 7.85 -24.01 16.46
N ILE A 257 7.73 -22.84 15.82
CA ILE A 257 8.08 -22.65 14.41
C ILE A 257 9.56 -22.98 14.20
N ALA A 258 10.45 -22.43 15.03
CA ALA A 258 11.89 -22.72 14.97
C ALA A 258 12.19 -24.22 15.09
N ASP A 259 11.62 -24.90 16.09
CA ASP A 259 11.76 -26.35 16.28
C ASP A 259 11.27 -27.14 15.05
N ALA A 260 10.13 -26.74 14.48
CA ALA A 260 9.55 -27.41 13.33
C ALA A 260 10.40 -27.24 12.07
N MET A 261 10.99 -26.05 11.87
CA MET A 261 11.90 -25.76 10.75
C MET A 261 13.24 -26.49 10.86
N GLU A 262 13.82 -26.58 12.06
CA GLU A 262 15.06 -27.34 12.28
C GLU A 262 14.86 -28.86 12.09
N GLN A 263 13.64 -29.36 12.34
CA GLN A 263 13.28 -30.78 12.21
C GLN A 263 12.81 -31.19 10.82
N SER A 264 12.45 -30.24 9.95
CA SER A 264 12.08 -30.54 8.57
C SER A 264 13.32 -30.95 7.77
N GLY A 265 13.65 -32.24 7.81
CA GLY A 265 14.60 -32.84 6.87
C GLY A 265 14.14 -32.60 5.42
N GLU A 266 15.11 -32.62 4.49
CA GLU A 266 15.10 -32.16 3.09
C GLU A 266 13.89 -32.51 2.18
N ALA A 267 12.89 -33.27 2.64
CA ALA A 267 11.77 -33.70 1.82
C ALA A 267 10.61 -32.69 1.71
N ASN A 268 10.38 -31.80 2.69
CA ASN A 268 9.39 -30.69 2.64
C ASN A 268 9.69 -29.67 3.76
N ALA A 269 9.86 -28.39 3.42
CA ALA A 269 10.08 -27.35 4.42
C ALA A 269 8.81 -27.12 5.28
N CYS A 270 8.97 -26.86 6.57
CA CYS A 270 7.82 -26.55 7.43
C CYS A 270 7.17 -25.23 7.06
N LEU A 271 7.99 -24.21 6.82
CA LEU A 271 7.60 -22.91 6.29
C LEU A 271 8.65 -22.52 5.26
N ALA A 272 8.19 -22.12 4.08
CA ALA A 272 9.08 -21.73 2.99
C ALA A 272 9.04 -20.20 2.86
N PHE A 273 10.20 -19.57 2.85
CA PHE A 273 10.33 -18.14 2.62
C PHE A 273 10.79 -17.92 1.19
N SER A 274 10.03 -17.16 0.38
CA SER A 274 10.55 -16.68 -0.91
C SER A 274 11.65 -15.64 -0.71
N SER A 275 11.61 -14.92 0.42
CA SER A 275 12.61 -13.98 0.86
C SER A 275 13.85 -14.72 1.33
N SER A 276 14.95 -14.62 0.58
CA SER A 276 16.26 -15.11 1.00
C SER A 276 16.95 -14.18 2.00
N LEU A 277 16.32 -13.05 2.39
CA LEU A 277 16.91 -12.04 3.25
C LEU A 277 16.40 -12.11 4.70
N TYR A 278 17.34 -12.07 5.65
CA TYR A 278 17.08 -12.05 7.09
C TYR A 278 16.19 -10.87 7.49
N GLU A 279 16.45 -9.70 6.94
CA GLU A 279 15.76 -8.44 7.24
C GLU A 279 14.27 -8.53 6.89
N GLN A 280 13.92 -9.22 5.81
CA GLN A 280 12.52 -9.43 5.43
C GLN A 280 11.80 -10.38 6.39
N ILE A 281 12.47 -11.45 6.84
CA ILE A 281 11.94 -12.35 7.88
C ILE A 281 11.77 -11.58 9.20
N PHE A 282 12.72 -10.70 9.55
CA PHE A 282 12.62 -9.83 10.71
C PHE A 282 11.35 -8.97 10.63
N ASP A 283 11.14 -8.24 9.54
CA ASP A 283 10.02 -7.31 9.41
C ASP A 283 8.65 -8.00 9.32
N LEU A 284 8.63 -9.28 8.94
CA LEU A 284 7.42 -10.10 8.98
C LEU A 284 7.02 -10.46 10.42
N PHE A 285 7.96 -10.94 11.25
CA PHE A 285 7.67 -11.42 12.62
C PHE A 285 7.76 -10.35 13.71
N TYR A 286 8.48 -9.26 13.45
CA TYR A 286 8.72 -8.19 14.44
C TYR A 286 7.43 -7.54 14.98
N PRO A 287 6.41 -7.23 14.15
CA PRO A 287 5.18 -6.60 14.64
C PRO A 287 4.49 -7.38 15.75
N ALA A 288 4.47 -8.71 15.67
CA ALA A 288 3.90 -9.58 16.71
C ALA A 288 4.69 -9.57 18.04
N SER A 289 5.93 -9.09 18.03
CA SER A 289 6.81 -8.98 19.22
C SER A 289 7.07 -7.53 19.63
N ALA A 290 6.56 -6.55 18.89
CA ALA A 290 6.91 -5.14 19.07
C ALA A 290 6.55 -4.62 20.47
N ASP A 291 5.35 -4.91 20.97
CA ASP A 291 4.90 -4.49 22.30
C ASP A 291 5.69 -5.14 23.44
N ALA A 292 6.12 -6.39 23.25
CA ALA A 292 6.97 -7.09 24.21
C ALA A 292 8.38 -6.47 24.23
N ILE A 293 8.90 -6.09 23.06
CA ILE A 293 10.21 -5.43 22.91
C ILE A 293 10.16 -3.97 23.42
N TRP A 294 9.03 -3.28 23.26
CA TRP A 294 8.82 -1.86 23.58
C TRP A 294 7.67 -1.68 24.56
N ARG A 295 7.87 -2.09 25.81
CA ARG A 295 6.85 -1.94 26.84
C ARG A 295 6.83 -0.50 27.37
N ASP A 296 5.69 0.19 27.22
CA ASP A 296 5.50 1.60 27.60
C ASP A 296 6.58 2.53 27.00
N GLY A 297 7.00 2.25 25.76
CA GLY A 297 8.06 2.99 25.08
C GLY A 297 9.48 2.70 25.60
N GLN A 298 9.65 1.74 26.51
CA GLN A 298 10.95 1.32 27.03
C GLN A 298 11.40 0.00 26.41
N PHE A 299 12.65 -0.02 25.94
CA PHE A 299 13.28 -1.22 25.38
C PHE A 299 13.42 -2.33 26.43
N GLN A 300 12.94 -3.52 26.10
CA GLN A 300 13.00 -4.73 26.92
C GLN A 300 14.05 -5.70 26.33
N PRO A 301 15.27 -5.78 26.92
CA PRO A 301 16.36 -6.56 26.35
C PRO A 301 16.07 -8.06 26.31
N ASP A 302 15.36 -8.58 27.31
CA ASP A 302 15.04 -10.00 27.42
C ASP A 302 14.10 -10.42 26.28
N ALA A 303 13.06 -9.63 25.99
CA ALA A 303 12.13 -9.87 24.90
C ALA A 303 12.83 -9.78 23.52
N TYR A 304 13.69 -8.77 23.33
CA TYR A 304 14.49 -8.67 22.11
C TYR A 304 15.48 -9.83 21.93
N THR A 305 16.09 -10.30 23.02
CA THR A 305 16.98 -11.47 23.00
C THR A 305 16.21 -12.73 22.64
N GLU A 306 15.05 -12.96 23.25
CA GLU A 306 14.19 -14.11 22.94
C GLU A 306 13.72 -14.08 21.48
N PHE A 307 13.24 -12.92 21.02
CA PHE A 307 12.82 -12.71 19.63
C PHE A 307 13.94 -13.05 18.64
N THR A 308 15.11 -12.44 18.81
CA THR A 308 16.24 -12.64 17.91
C THR A 308 16.82 -14.05 17.99
N GLU A 309 16.79 -14.71 19.14
CA GLU A 309 17.18 -16.11 19.28
C GLU A 309 16.31 -17.01 18.39
N GLN A 310 14.98 -16.91 18.50
CA GLN A 310 14.07 -17.74 17.70
C GLN A 310 14.10 -17.36 16.22
N LEU A 311 14.14 -16.06 15.90
CA LEU A 311 14.24 -15.57 14.53
C LEU A 311 15.52 -16.07 13.84
N ASN A 312 16.66 -16.08 14.54
CA ASN A 312 17.92 -16.60 14.01
C ASN A 312 17.84 -18.09 13.69
N ARG A 313 17.14 -18.88 14.51
CA ARG A 313 16.91 -20.31 14.25
C ARG A 313 16.05 -20.52 13.00
N ILE A 314 14.95 -19.79 12.90
CA ILE A 314 14.04 -19.76 11.73
C ILE A 314 14.82 -19.39 10.46
N ALA A 315 15.56 -18.27 10.50
CA ALA A 315 16.31 -17.76 9.35
C ALA A 315 17.45 -18.71 8.92
N ARG A 316 18.17 -19.34 9.86
CA ARG A 316 19.20 -20.35 9.53
C ARG A 316 18.60 -21.59 8.87
N ALA A 317 17.48 -22.08 9.40
CA ALA A 317 16.77 -23.21 8.82
C ALA A 317 16.20 -22.87 7.43
N ALA A 318 15.83 -21.61 7.19
CA ALA A 318 15.43 -21.09 5.88
C ALA A 318 16.61 -20.91 4.90
N GLY A 319 17.86 -20.94 5.37
CA GLY A 319 19.03 -20.61 4.56
C GLY A 319 19.12 -19.12 4.19
N ALA A 320 18.52 -18.24 4.99
CA ALA A 320 18.52 -16.81 4.75
C ALA A 320 19.92 -16.20 4.91
N LYS A 321 20.19 -15.16 4.12
CA LYS A 321 21.37 -14.30 4.19
C LYS A 321 20.97 -12.91 4.64
N THR A 322 21.87 -12.12 5.20
CA THR A 322 21.62 -10.68 5.37
C THR A 322 21.77 -9.95 4.04
N ILE A 323 21.29 -8.72 3.96
CA ILE A 323 21.57 -7.84 2.81
C ILE A 323 23.09 -7.69 2.62
N GLN A 324 23.83 -7.49 3.71
CA GLN A 324 25.28 -7.35 3.68
C GLN A 324 25.98 -8.61 3.14
N ALA A 325 25.58 -9.80 3.59
CA ALA A 325 26.14 -11.06 3.08
C ALA A 325 25.75 -11.34 1.62
N SER A 326 24.59 -10.86 1.18
CA SER A 326 24.11 -11.03 -0.19
C SER A 326 24.89 -10.13 -1.17
N THR A 327 25.11 -8.86 -0.82
CA THR A 327 25.85 -7.90 -1.66
C THR A 327 27.36 -8.17 -1.72
N ALA A 328 27.94 -8.78 -0.67
CA ALA A 328 29.36 -9.16 -0.67
C ALA A 328 29.73 -10.29 -1.66
N GLY A 329 28.74 -11.01 -2.21
CA GLY A 329 28.93 -12.18 -3.08
C GLY A 329 28.72 -11.92 -4.58
N GLU A 330 28.30 -10.72 -4.99
CA GLU A 330 28.03 -10.38 -6.40
C GLU A 330 29.28 -9.80 -7.08
N GLU A 331 29.66 -10.33 -8.25
CA GLU A 331 30.69 -9.72 -9.11
C GLU A 331 30.23 -8.35 -9.63
N PRO A 332 31.14 -7.41 -9.93
CA PRO A 332 30.89 -5.97 -10.09
C PRO A 332 30.18 -5.58 -11.41
N GLU A 333 29.12 -6.29 -11.81
CA GLU A 333 28.35 -5.99 -13.02
C GLU A 333 26.99 -5.29 -12.73
N MET A 334 26.52 -5.27 -11.48
CA MET A 334 25.36 -4.47 -11.05
C MET A 334 25.77 -3.37 -10.06
N GLU A 335 26.70 -2.51 -10.46
CA GLU A 335 27.01 -1.28 -9.73
C GLU A 335 25.85 -0.28 -9.96
N GLY A 336 24.85 -0.28 -9.06
CA GLY A 336 23.78 0.72 -9.14
C GLY A 336 22.57 0.54 -8.21
N ALA A 337 22.27 -0.67 -7.74
CA ALA A 337 21.09 -0.86 -6.89
C ALA A 337 21.37 -0.39 -5.45
N ALA A 338 20.64 0.61 -4.97
CA ALA A 338 20.71 1.03 -3.57
C ALA A 338 20.18 -0.10 -2.66
N ASN A 339 20.68 -0.23 -1.43
CA ASN A 339 20.20 -1.24 -0.46
C ASN A 339 18.66 -1.26 -0.30
N ALA A 340 18.01 -0.10 -0.48
CA ALA A 340 16.54 0.03 -0.46
C ALA A 340 15.84 -0.65 -1.65
N GLU A 341 16.44 -0.64 -2.85
CA GLU A 341 15.88 -1.31 -4.03
C GLU A 341 16.00 -2.84 -3.92
N PHE A 342 17.08 -3.34 -3.31
CA PHE A 342 17.25 -4.77 -3.01
C PHE A 342 16.21 -5.26 -1.98
N TYR A 343 15.90 -4.41 -1.00
CA TYR A 343 14.88 -4.66 0.00
C TYR A 343 13.45 -4.62 -0.58
N ALA A 344 13.15 -3.68 -1.48
CA ALA A 344 11.85 -3.53 -2.13
C ALA A 344 11.58 -4.61 -3.21
N ALA A 345 12.59 -5.02 -3.98
CA ALA A 345 12.45 -6.02 -5.03
C ALA A 345 12.08 -7.42 -4.50
N GLY A 346 12.40 -7.72 -3.24
CA GLY A 346 12.14 -9.02 -2.62
C GLY A 346 10.83 -9.13 -1.82
N TYR A 347 10.07 -8.04 -1.62
CA TYR A 347 8.79 -8.07 -0.88
C TYR A 347 7.62 -8.63 -1.72
N SER A 348 7.88 -9.25 -2.87
CA SER A 348 6.83 -9.88 -3.67
C SER A 348 6.48 -11.28 -3.14
N ALA A 349 5.41 -11.32 -2.33
CA ALA A 349 4.44 -12.42 -2.20
C ALA A 349 5.00 -13.85 -2.32
N GLY A 350 5.71 -14.37 -1.31
CA GLY A 350 6.17 -15.75 -1.49
C GLY A 350 6.40 -16.66 -0.32
N THR A 351 5.91 -16.37 0.88
CA THR A 351 5.56 -17.51 1.76
C THR A 351 4.30 -18.21 1.26
N LEU A 352 3.29 -17.42 0.87
CA LEU A 352 2.06 -17.92 0.28
C LEU A 352 2.29 -18.63 -1.05
N ASN A 353 3.08 -18.06 -1.97
CA ASN A 353 3.40 -18.71 -3.25
C ASN A 353 4.10 -20.07 -3.07
N ASN A 354 5.03 -20.17 -2.12
CA ASN A 354 5.70 -21.44 -1.83
C ASN A 354 4.72 -22.45 -1.19
N PHE A 355 3.83 -21.98 -0.30
CA PHE A 355 2.73 -22.80 0.23
C PHE A 355 1.79 -23.29 -0.90
N TRP A 356 1.48 -22.45 -1.89
CA TRP A 356 0.68 -22.81 -3.07
C TRP A 356 1.33 -23.89 -3.92
N ASN A 357 2.66 -23.84 -4.09
CA ASN A 357 3.43 -24.81 -4.85
C ASN A 357 3.72 -26.12 -4.08
N GLY A 358 3.22 -26.23 -2.84
CA GLY A 358 3.45 -27.40 -1.98
C GLY A 358 4.86 -27.49 -1.42
N GLU A 359 5.62 -26.38 -1.47
CA GLU A 359 7.00 -26.29 -0.97
C GLU A 359 7.05 -26.10 0.56
N GLY A 360 5.96 -25.61 1.15
CA GLY A 360 5.79 -25.37 2.59
C GLY A 360 4.54 -26.02 3.17
N ARG A 361 4.63 -26.50 4.41
CA ARG A 361 3.47 -27.01 5.18
C ARG A 361 2.56 -25.88 5.69
N TRP A 362 3.18 -24.79 6.12
CA TRP A 362 2.57 -23.58 6.68
C TRP A 362 3.08 -22.35 5.93
N PHE A 363 2.40 -21.21 6.14
CA PHE A 363 2.81 -19.90 5.66
C PHE A 363 2.78 -18.87 6.80
N ALA A 364 3.49 -17.76 6.60
CA ALA A 364 3.50 -16.59 7.48
C ALA A 364 3.47 -15.34 6.61
N GLU A 365 2.45 -14.51 6.72
CA GLU A 365 2.24 -13.39 5.80
C GLU A 365 1.76 -12.13 6.54
N GLY A 366 2.25 -10.98 6.11
CA GLY A 366 1.64 -9.68 6.38
C GLY A 366 0.53 -9.43 5.36
N TRP A 367 -0.70 -9.79 5.72
CA TRP A 367 -1.88 -9.64 4.89
C TRP A 367 -2.30 -8.17 4.84
N GLY A 368 -1.74 -7.44 3.87
CA GLY A 368 -1.94 -6.02 3.61
C GLY A 368 -2.92 -5.72 2.49
N SER A 369 -3.44 -6.69 1.75
CA SER A 369 -4.58 -6.47 0.83
C SER A 369 -5.36 -7.75 0.58
N ALA A 370 -6.62 -7.63 0.16
CA ALA A 370 -7.42 -8.81 -0.16
C ALA A 370 -6.83 -9.61 -1.33
N VAL A 371 -6.12 -8.97 -2.27
CA VAL A 371 -5.46 -9.65 -3.39
C VAL A 371 -4.35 -10.59 -2.90
N GLN A 372 -3.70 -10.28 -1.78
CA GLN A 372 -2.75 -11.21 -1.16
C GLN A 372 -3.42 -12.47 -0.57
N ALA A 373 -4.75 -12.50 -0.48
CA ALA A 373 -5.52 -13.69 -0.15
C ALA A 373 -5.81 -14.59 -1.37
N THR A 374 -5.40 -14.19 -2.58
CA THR A 374 -5.56 -15.02 -3.79
C THR A 374 -4.68 -16.27 -3.74
N ALA A 375 -4.99 -17.26 -4.57
CA ALA A 375 -4.32 -18.55 -4.77
C ALA A 375 -4.29 -19.57 -3.60
N PHE A 376 -5.22 -19.50 -2.64
CA PHE A 376 -5.47 -20.61 -1.70
C PHE A 376 -6.02 -21.89 -2.36
N SER A 377 -6.63 -21.80 -3.55
CA SER A 377 -6.94 -22.99 -4.37
C SER A 377 -5.65 -23.52 -4.95
N LEU A 378 -5.34 -24.79 -4.69
CA LEU A 378 -4.13 -25.38 -5.23
C LEU A 378 -4.17 -25.48 -6.75
N LEU A 379 -3.00 -25.39 -7.35
CA LEU A 379 -2.71 -26.10 -8.59
C LEU A 379 -2.30 -27.54 -8.22
N GLN A 380 -3.13 -28.54 -8.54
CA GLN A 380 -2.71 -29.94 -8.54
C GLN A 380 -2.10 -30.30 -9.88
N ARG A 381 -1.03 -31.09 -9.88
CA ARG A 381 -0.60 -31.76 -11.11
C ARG A 381 -1.53 -32.93 -11.39
N ASP A 382 -2.17 -32.93 -12.56
CA ASP A 382 -2.92 -34.08 -13.04
C ASP A 382 -2.00 -35.28 -13.32
N GLU A 383 -2.58 -36.42 -13.71
CA GLU A 383 -1.84 -37.65 -14.04
C GLU A 383 -0.80 -37.45 -15.17
N GLU A 384 -0.93 -36.36 -15.94
CA GLU A 384 -0.06 -35.98 -17.06
C GLU A 384 0.98 -34.92 -16.65
N GLY A 385 0.95 -34.46 -15.39
CA GLY A 385 1.88 -33.49 -14.83
C GLY A 385 1.49 -32.03 -15.07
N SER A 386 0.33 -31.75 -15.65
CA SER A 386 -0.16 -30.38 -15.91
C SER A 386 -0.83 -29.80 -14.67
N LEU A 387 -0.61 -28.50 -14.43
CA LEU A 387 -1.23 -27.80 -13.31
C LEU A 387 -2.73 -27.59 -13.61
N THR A 388 -3.59 -28.10 -12.72
CA THR A 388 -5.05 -28.04 -12.77
C THR A 388 -5.57 -27.47 -11.44
N GLY A 389 -6.65 -26.69 -11.46
CA GLY A 389 -7.23 -26.17 -10.22
C GLY A 389 -7.79 -27.31 -9.36
N SER A 390 -7.42 -27.36 -8.08
CA SER A 390 -7.99 -28.31 -7.13
C SER A 390 -9.42 -27.95 -6.75
N ALA A 391 -10.10 -28.88 -6.08
CA ALA A 391 -11.28 -28.55 -5.27
C ALA A 391 -10.95 -27.39 -4.28
N PRO A 392 -11.95 -26.63 -3.81
CA PRO A 392 -11.73 -25.49 -2.92
C PRO A 392 -10.84 -25.88 -1.73
N GLY A 393 -9.79 -25.10 -1.49
CA GLY A 393 -8.88 -25.33 -0.38
C GLY A 393 -9.48 -24.88 0.95
N GLU A 394 -9.32 -25.68 2.00
CA GLU A 394 -9.54 -25.23 3.37
C GLU A 394 -8.22 -24.71 3.95
N VAL A 395 -8.28 -23.56 4.62
CA VAL A 395 -7.17 -22.96 5.35
C VAL A 395 -7.60 -22.66 6.78
N THR A 396 -6.70 -22.88 7.74
CA THR A 396 -6.87 -22.42 9.13
C THR A 396 -5.87 -21.31 9.38
N LEU A 397 -6.36 -20.17 9.89
CA LEU A 397 -5.55 -18.98 10.14
C LEU A 397 -5.34 -18.78 11.64
N TYR A 398 -4.17 -18.30 12.03
CA TYR A 398 -3.84 -17.96 13.41
C TYR A 398 -3.13 -16.60 13.44
N PRO A 399 -3.26 -15.85 14.55
CA PRO A 399 -2.40 -14.70 14.80
C PRO A 399 -0.92 -15.09 14.67
N MET A 400 -0.12 -14.24 14.04
CA MET A 400 1.32 -14.47 13.97
C MET A 400 1.91 -14.53 15.38
N PRO A 401 2.65 -15.59 15.74
CA PRO A 401 3.24 -15.68 17.07
C PRO A 401 4.38 -14.68 17.21
N GLY A 402 4.41 -14.00 18.35
CA GLY A 402 5.51 -13.18 18.79
C GLY A 402 5.91 -13.51 20.23
N VAL A 403 6.85 -12.75 20.77
CA VAL A 403 7.20 -12.82 22.19
C VAL A 403 5.98 -12.41 23.02
N GLU A 404 5.62 -13.22 24.02
CA GLU A 404 4.42 -13.05 24.88
C GLU A 404 3.04 -13.18 24.17
N GLY A 405 2.98 -13.43 22.86
CA GLY A 405 1.88 -14.14 22.20
C GLY A 405 0.59 -13.37 21.89
N THR A 406 0.61 -12.06 21.62
CA THR A 406 -0.62 -11.26 21.44
C THR A 406 -1.15 -11.15 20.00
N GLY A 407 -0.35 -11.46 18.97
CA GLY A 407 -0.75 -11.29 17.59
C GLY A 407 -0.92 -9.83 17.17
N ALA A 408 -0.52 -9.47 15.96
CA ALA A 408 -0.44 -8.07 15.55
C ALA A 408 -1.26 -7.76 14.29
N LEU A 409 -1.86 -6.57 14.28
CA LEU A 409 -2.27 -5.87 13.07
C LEU A 409 -1.64 -4.47 13.07
N GLU A 410 -1.44 -3.91 11.89
CA GLU A 410 -1.00 -2.52 11.70
C GLU A 410 -2.16 -1.70 11.12
N PRO A 411 -2.59 -0.60 11.76
CA PRO A 411 -3.57 0.31 11.17
C PRO A 411 -2.92 1.12 10.06
N LEU A 412 -3.54 1.12 8.88
CA LEU A 412 -3.07 1.83 7.70
C LEU A 412 -4.00 2.99 7.35
N CYS A 413 -3.46 4.00 6.67
CA CYS A 413 -4.22 5.17 6.23
C CYS A 413 -5.06 5.77 7.37
N ALA A 414 -4.45 5.96 8.55
CA ALA A 414 -5.12 6.54 9.70
C ALA A 414 -5.39 8.02 9.45
N ALA A 415 -6.66 8.36 9.26
CA ALA A 415 -7.07 9.70 8.89
C ALA A 415 -7.52 10.50 10.12
N ALA A 416 -7.01 11.71 10.25
CA ALA A 416 -7.22 12.61 11.38
C ALA A 416 -7.61 14.01 10.91
N LEU A 417 -8.31 14.75 11.77
CA LEU A 417 -8.71 16.14 11.51
C LEU A 417 -7.88 17.11 12.36
N PRO A 418 -7.05 17.99 11.77
CA PRO A 418 -6.40 19.05 12.50
C PRO A 418 -7.41 19.99 13.20
N VAL A 419 -7.08 20.46 14.41
CA VAL A 419 -7.98 21.32 15.22
C VAL A 419 -8.36 22.62 14.50
N ASN A 420 -7.48 23.13 13.63
CA ASN A 420 -7.65 24.39 12.92
C ASN A 420 -8.02 24.23 11.44
N GLY A 421 -8.45 23.03 11.00
CA GLY A 421 -8.92 22.84 9.62
C GLY A 421 -10.08 23.77 9.28
N GLU A 422 -10.07 24.38 8.09
CA GLU A 422 -11.08 25.36 7.67
C GLU A 422 -12.42 24.68 7.35
N ASN A 423 -12.37 23.43 6.85
CA ASN A 423 -13.52 22.72 6.31
C ASN A 423 -13.85 21.42 7.09
N GLN A 424 -13.88 21.46 8.43
CA GLN A 424 -14.06 20.27 9.26
C GLN A 424 -15.30 19.42 8.94
N THR A 425 -16.42 20.04 8.56
CA THR A 425 -17.64 19.29 8.17
C THR A 425 -17.42 18.51 6.88
N LEU A 426 -16.84 19.14 5.84
CA LEU A 426 -16.52 18.45 4.59
C LEU A 426 -15.46 17.36 4.80
N ALA A 427 -14.48 17.62 5.66
CA ALA A 427 -13.47 16.63 6.00
C ALA A 427 -14.09 15.41 6.69
N LEU A 428 -15.04 15.62 7.61
CA LEU A 428 -15.79 14.54 8.26
C LEU A 428 -16.65 13.75 7.26
N ASP A 429 -17.33 14.43 6.34
CA ASP A 429 -18.11 13.77 5.28
C ASP A 429 -17.19 12.92 4.40
N PHE A 430 -15.98 13.40 4.09
CA PHE A 430 -14.99 12.63 3.33
C PHE A 430 -14.49 11.40 4.12
N LEU A 431 -14.23 11.51 5.43
CA LEU A 431 -13.91 10.36 6.28
C LEU A 431 -15.02 9.30 6.27
N GLN A 432 -16.28 9.73 6.33
CA GLN A 432 -17.43 8.83 6.26
C GLN A 432 -17.55 8.16 4.88
N LEU A 433 -17.23 8.88 3.80
CA LEU A 433 -17.14 8.30 2.45
C LEU A 433 -16.04 7.23 2.37
N MET A 434 -14.87 7.48 2.94
CA MET A 434 -13.76 6.50 2.97
C MET A 434 -14.14 5.19 3.64
N LEU A 435 -15.06 5.23 4.62
CA LEU A 435 -15.62 4.05 5.31
C LEU A 435 -16.85 3.44 4.63
N SER A 436 -17.39 4.08 3.59
CA SER A 436 -18.56 3.57 2.87
C SER A 436 -18.28 2.22 2.23
N ASP A 437 -19.32 1.42 2.05
CA ASP A 437 -19.22 0.14 1.32
C ASP A 437 -18.62 0.33 -0.08
N THR A 438 -18.90 1.44 -0.77
CA THR A 438 -18.34 1.70 -2.10
C THR A 438 -16.81 1.77 -2.08
N VAL A 439 -16.24 2.49 -1.10
CA VAL A 439 -14.77 2.63 -0.99
C VAL A 439 -14.16 1.39 -0.36
N GLN A 440 -14.68 0.90 0.76
CA GLN A 440 -14.14 -0.25 1.48
C GLN A 440 -14.29 -1.57 0.70
N SER A 441 -15.22 -1.65 -0.23
CA SER A 441 -15.33 -2.78 -1.17
C SER A 441 -14.69 -2.51 -2.53
N ALA A 442 -13.93 -1.44 -2.72
CA ALA A 442 -13.26 -1.20 -3.99
C ALA A 442 -12.25 -2.32 -4.32
N ALA A 443 -12.12 -2.63 -5.60
CA ALA A 443 -11.10 -3.56 -6.08
C ALA A 443 -9.72 -2.87 -6.10
N GLY A 444 -8.65 -3.61 -5.83
CA GLY A 444 -7.28 -3.09 -5.92
C GLY A 444 -6.89 -2.13 -4.79
N LEU A 445 -7.59 -2.15 -3.64
CA LEU A 445 -7.11 -1.48 -2.43
C LEU A 445 -5.78 -2.10 -1.99
N ASP A 446 -4.78 -1.25 -1.74
CA ASP A 446 -3.51 -1.64 -1.13
C ASP A 446 -3.59 -1.61 0.41
N ALA A 447 -4.70 -2.12 0.93
CA ALA A 447 -5.00 -2.27 2.34
C ALA A 447 -6.06 -3.37 2.52
N LEU A 448 -6.12 -4.05 3.68
CA LEU A 448 -7.33 -4.76 4.07
C LEU A 448 -8.40 -3.75 4.52
N PRO A 449 -9.67 -3.93 4.11
CA PRO A 449 -10.76 -3.09 4.60
C PRO A 449 -10.93 -3.22 6.11
N VAL A 450 -11.21 -2.11 6.77
CA VAL A 450 -11.44 -2.06 8.23
C VAL A 450 -12.88 -2.39 8.60
N THR A 451 -13.80 -2.36 7.62
CA THR A 451 -15.20 -2.74 7.81
C THR A 451 -15.40 -4.22 7.51
N GLU A 452 -16.30 -4.88 8.26
CA GLU A 452 -16.62 -6.29 8.00
C GLU A 452 -17.24 -6.49 6.61
N SER A 453 -18.11 -5.58 6.17
CA SER A 453 -18.75 -5.62 4.85
C SER A 453 -17.74 -5.46 3.72
N GLY A 454 -16.82 -4.50 3.87
CA GLY A 454 -15.73 -4.27 2.92
C GLY A 454 -14.82 -5.50 2.79
N LEU A 455 -14.41 -6.08 3.93
CA LEU A 455 -13.58 -7.28 3.95
C LEU A 455 -14.30 -8.46 3.29
N ALA A 456 -15.57 -8.70 3.63
CA ALA A 456 -16.37 -9.77 3.05
C ALA A 456 -16.47 -9.62 1.52
N ALA A 457 -16.78 -8.41 1.03
CA ALA A 457 -16.86 -8.15 -0.40
C ALA A 457 -15.50 -8.33 -1.11
N ALA A 458 -14.41 -7.93 -0.45
CA ALA A 458 -13.06 -8.09 -0.98
C ALA A 458 -12.67 -9.57 -1.07
N LEU A 459 -12.94 -10.36 -0.03
CA LEU A 459 -12.73 -11.80 -0.03
C LEU A 459 -13.63 -12.54 -1.02
N ASP A 460 -14.89 -12.13 -1.16
CA ASP A 460 -15.81 -12.74 -2.11
C ASP A 460 -15.36 -12.55 -3.56
N ARG A 461 -14.74 -11.41 -3.89
CA ARG A 461 -14.08 -11.23 -5.21
C ARG A 461 -12.93 -12.19 -5.41
N VAL A 462 -12.09 -12.37 -4.38
CA VAL A 462 -10.98 -13.33 -4.44
C VAL A 462 -11.51 -14.74 -4.66
N ARG A 463 -12.55 -15.14 -3.90
CA ARG A 463 -13.19 -16.46 -3.97
C ARG A 463 -13.83 -16.76 -5.33
N GLN A 464 -14.19 -15.75 -6.11
CA GLN A 464 -14.70 -15.94 -7.48
C GLN A 464 -13.60 -16.44 -8.42
N THR A 465 -12.36 -15.98 -8.23
CA THR A 465 -11.21 -16.40 -9.04
C THR A 465 -10.46 -17.58 -8.42
N ASP A 466 -10.54 -17.71 -7.10
CA ASP A 466 -9.75 -18.62 -6.30
C ASP A 466 -10.58 -19.14 -5.11
N PRO A 467 -11.38 -20.21 -5.27
CA PRO A 467 -12.24 -20.73 -4.21
C PRO A 467 -11.48 -21.30 -3.00
N PHE A 468 -11.62 -20.65 -1.84
CA PHE A 468 -11.12 -21.15 -0.56
C PHE A 468 -12.08 -20.91 0.59
N THR A 469 -11.86 -21.62 1.71
CA THR A 469 -12.62 -21.45 2.95
C THR A 469 -11.66 -21.30 4.14
N VAL A 470 -11.87 -20.26 4.96
CA VAL A 470 -11.21 -20.12 6.26
C VAL A 470 -12.04 -20.90 7.29
N THR A 471 -11.49 -21.98 7.83
CA THR A 471 -12.25 -22.94 8.65
C THR A 471 -12.65 -22.41 10.02
N ASN A 472 -11.87 -21.47 10.57
CA ASN A 472 -12.09 -20.87 11.88
C ASN A 472 -12.62 -19.43 11.82
N GLY A 473 -12.99 -18.95 10.64
CA GLY A 473 -13.58 -17.63 10.40
C GLY A 473 -12.56 -16.49 10.41
N GLU A 474 -12.45 -15.79 9.28
CA GLU A 474 -11.53 -14.65 9.10
C GLU A 474 -11.76 -13.52 10.11
N ASN A 475 -13.01 -13.14 10.37
CA ASN A 475 -13.33 -12.06 11.32
C ASN A 475 -12.86 -12.40 12.72
N ALA A 476 -13.08 -13.63 13.19
CA ALA A 476 -12.68 -14.06 14.52
C ALA A 476 -11.15 -13.99 14.71
N VAL A 477 -10.38 -14.32 13.68
CA VAL A 477 -8.92 -14.17 13.71
C VAL A 477 -8.53 -12.70 13.75
N LEU A 478 -9.09 -11.88 12.86
CA LEU A 478 -8.75 -10.45 12.76
C LEU A 478 -9.15 -9.64 14.00
N ASP A 479 -10.29 -9.96 14.62
CA ASP A 479 -10.76 -9.32 15.86
C ASP A 479 -9.91 -9.71 17.08
N SER A 480 -9.17 -10.82 16.99
CA SER A 480 -8.27 -11.27 18.07
C SER A 480 -6.91 -10.56 18.06
N LEU A 481 -6.58 -9.85 16.98
CA LEU A 481 -5.28 -9.18 16.83
C LEU A 481 -5.22 -7.87 17.61
N THR A 482 -4.03 -7.51 18.06
CA THR A 482 -3.75 -6.23 18.73
C THR A 482 -3.16 -5.24 17.74
N ALA A 483 -3.67 -4.01 17.70
CA ALA A 483 -3.10 -2.98 16.84
C ALA A 483 -1.73 -2.52 17.37
N VAL A 484 -0.73 -2.54 16.50
CA VAL A 484 0.63 -2.07 16.77
C VAL A 484 1.00 -0.99 15.76
N ILE A 485 1.68 0.06 16.22
CA ILE A 485 2.25 1.11 15.38
C ILE A 485 3.74 1.19 15.69
N PRO A 486 4.59 0.38 15.03
CA PRO A 486 6.02 0.39 15.29
C PRO A 486 6.64 1.76 15.00
N ASP A 487 7.49 2.26 15.90
CA ASP A 487 8.35 3.39 15.56
C ASP A 487 9.40 2.90 14.55
N THR A 488 9.34 3.44 13.33
CA THR A 488 10.14 2.98 12.19
C THR A 488 11.64 3.14 12.42
N VAL A 489 12.07 4.16 13.18
CA VAL A 489 13.47 4.38 13.54
C VAL A 489 13.94 3.30 14.51
N LEU A 490 13.13 3.01 15.53
CA LEU A 490 13.43 1.97 16.52
C LEU A 490 13.42 0.57 15.89
N GLN A 491 12.45 0.29 15.02
CA GLN A 491 12.40 -0.96 14.25
C GLN A 491 13.64 -1.12 13.36
N ALA A 492 14.04 -0.07 12.64
CA ALA A 492 15.23 -0.11 11.79
C ALA A 492 16.50 -0.40 12.61
N ALA A 493 16.67 0.26 13.76
CA ALA A 493 17.80 0.02 14.66
C ALA A 493 17.81 -1.41 15.23
N ALA A 494 16.63 -1.92 15.62
CA ALA A 494 16.47 -3.30 16.08
C ALA A 494 16.81 -4.30 14.96
N ARG A 495 16.32 -4.06 13.74
CA ARG A 495 16.61 -4.92 12.57
C ARG A 495 18.09 -4.96 12.23
N GLU A 496 18.76 -3.81 12.20
CA GLU A 496 20.20 -3.72 11.91
C GLU A 496 21.02 -4.47 12.97
N ALA A 497 20.72 -4.27 14.25
CA ALA A 497 21.39 -4.98 15.33
C ALA A 497 21.14 -6.50 15.26
N ALA A 498 19.94 -6.93 14.87
CA ALA A 498 19.58 -8.33 14.71
C ALA A 498 20.30 -8.99 13.52
N ALA A 499 20.39 -8.30 12.38
CA ALA A 499 21.13 -8.78 11.21
C ALA A 499 22.63 -8.96 11.53
N ARG A 500 23.24 -7.98 12.21
CA ARG A 500 24.65 -8.07 12.64
C ARG A 500 24.89 -9.13 13.71
N LEU A 501 23.91 -9.39 14.57
CA LEU A 501 23.93 -10.54 15.49
C LEU A 501 23.85 -11.87 14.74
N TYR A 502 23.00 -11.95 13.70
CA TYR A 502 22.85 -13.14 12.86
C TYR A 502 24.14 -13.51 12.13
N ASP A 503 24.84 -12.51 11.58
CA ASP A 503 26.14 -12.63 10.91
C ASP A 503 27.31 -12.88 11.89
N GLY A 504 27.07 -12.78 13.20
CA GLY A 504 28.09 -12.99 14.24
C GLY A 504 29.04 -11.81 14.43
N GLU A 505 28.71 -10.63 13.91
CA GLU A 505 29.47 -9.39 14.16
C GLU A 505 29.23 -8.83 15.57
N LEU A 506 28.03 -9.03 16.10
CA LEU A 506 27.63 -8.62 17.45
C LEU A 506 27.39 -9.85 18.33
N THR A 507 27.60 -9.68 19.64
CA THR A 507 27.09 -10.60 20.65
C THR A 507 25.68 -10.17 21.07
N PRO A 508 24.88 -11.03 21.72
CA PRO A 508 23.56 -10.65 22.23
C PRO A 508 23.60 -9.37 23.09
N GLU A 509 24.63 -9.23 23.92
CA GLU A 509 24.81 -8.06 24.79
C GLU A 509 25.09 -6.78 23.99
N THR A 510 25.97 -6.84 22.99
CA THR A 510 26.30 -5.66 22.18
C THR A 510 25.19 -5.29 21.20
N ALA A 511 24.41 -6.27 20.72
CA ALA A 511 23.19 -6.01 19.95
C ALA A 511 22.14 -5.27 20.80
N CYS A 512 21.86 -5.76 22.01
CA CYS A 512 20.98 -5.06 22.95
C CYS A 512 21.45 -3.64 23.27
N GLN A 513 22.77 -3.45 23.42
CA GLN A 513 23.34 -2.14 23.70
C GLN A 513 23.14 -1.17 22.52
N ALA A 514 23.31 -1.62 21.28
CA ALA A 514 23.07 -0.80 20.10
C ALA A 514 21.61 -0.33 20.01
N VAL A 515 20.64 -1.21 20.27
CA VAL A 515 19.21 -0.85 20.27
C VAL A 515 18.89 0.14 21.40
N LYS A 516 19.48 -0.04 22.59
CA LYS A 516 19.34 0.92 23.70
C LYS A 516 19.85 2.31 23.35
N GLU A 517 20.98 2.40 22.66
CA GLU A 517 21.57 3.68 22.24
C GLU A 517 20.68 4.38 21.22
N ALA A 518 20.15 3.65 20.24
CA ALA A 518 19.18 4.18 19.28
C ALA A 518 17.90 4.66 19.97
N ALA A 519 17.36 3.90 20.93
CA ALA A 519 16.21 4.30 21.73
C ALA A 519 16.46 5.60 22.52
N ALA A 520 17.62 5.71 23.15
CA ALA A 520 18.00 6.92 23.90
C ALA A 520 18.11 8.14 22.99
N LEU A 521 18.65 7.99 21.77
CA LEU A 521 18.72 9.05 20.78
C LEU A 521 17.32 9.48 20.33
N ARG A 522 16.46 8.52 20.00
CA ARG A 522 15.08 8.76 19.57
C ARG A 522 14.26 9.51 20.63
N LEU A 523 14.40 9.14 21.91
CA LEU A 523 13.75 9.84 23.02
C LEU A 523 14.25 11.28 23.18
N ALA A 524 15.54 11.54 22.93
CA ALA A 524 16.11 12.89 23.00
C ALA A 524 15.65 13.79 21.84
N GLU A 525 15.27 13.23 20.70
CA GLU A 525 14.72 13.98 19.56
C GLU A 525 13.23 14.32 19.71
N GLN A 526 12.50 13.57 20.54
CA GLN A 526 11.07 13.77 20.80
C GLN A 526 10.77 14.67 22.01
N SER A 527 11.78 14.96 22.86
CA SER A 527 11.71 15.87 24.02
C SER A 527 11.97 17.31 23.64
#